data_AF-A0A660N9Y0-F1
#
_entry.id   AF-A0A660N9Y0-F1
#
_cell.length_a   1.000
_cell.length_b   1.000
_cell.length_c   1.000
_cell.angle_alpha   90.00
_cell.angle_beta   90.00
_cell.angle_gamma   90.00
#
_symmetry.space_group_name_H-M   'P 1'
#
loop_
_entity.id
_entity.type
_entity.pdbx_description
1 polymer ?
#
loop_
_entity_poly.entity_id
_entity_poly.type
_entity_poly.pdbx_seq_one_letter_code
_entity_poly.pdbx_strand_id
1 'polypeptide(L)'
;MIPKVIHYCWFGGKPLPKIARKCIQSWKRFCPDYEIVEWNEKNYDIHKNSYMEEAYLQKKWGFVPDFARLDIIYQNGGIYLDTDVELIRPLDELLYHRAYMGFEGERDGVV
;
A
#
# COMPACT_ATOMS: atom_id res chain seq x y z
N MET A 1 -7.87 -10.39 -14.62
CA MET A 1 -7.91 -10.71 -13.18
C MET A 1 -6.79 -9.94 -12.53
N ILE A 2 -7.05 -9.32 -11.37
CA ILE A 2 -6.04 -8.56 -10.64
C ILE A 2 -4.98 -9.54 -10.12
N PRO A 3 -3.67 -9.27 -10.32
CA PRO A 3 -2.58 -10.10 -9.77
C PRO A 3 -2.65 -10.26 -8.26
N LYS A 4 -2.27 -11.44 -7.75
CA LYS A 4 -2.16 -11.73 -6.31
C LYS A 4 -0.87 -11.15 -5.72
N VAL A 5 -0.73 -9.82 -5.80
CA VAL A 5 0.41 -9.08 -5.27
C VAL A 5 -0.11 -7.95 -4.41
N ILE A 6 0.38 -7.86 -3.17
CA ILE A 6 0.13 -6.75 -2.26
C ILE A 6 1.36 -5.85 -2.25
N HIS A 7 1.16 -4.60 -2.63
CA HIS A 7 2.19 -3.56 -2.63
C HIS A 7 1.99 -2.63 -1.43
N TYR A 8 3.09 -2.22 -0.80
CA TYR A 8 3.09 -1.11 0.16
C TYR A 8 4.38 -0.29 0.02
N CYS A 9 4.33 0.97 0.45
CA CYS A 9 5.50 1.83 0.49
C CYS A 9 6.07 1.93 1.90
N TRP A 10 7.40 1.94 2.03
CA TRP A 10 8.09 2.21 3.29
C TRP A 10 9.41 2.95 3.08
N PHE A 11 9.30 4.27 2.89
CA PHE A 11 10.43 5.17 2.69
C PHE A 11 10.95 5.76 4.01
N GLY A 12 12.20 6.22 4.01
CA GLY A 12 12.89 6.87 5.12
C GLY A 12 13.74 5.94 5.98
N GLY A 13 13.83 4.65 5.62
CA GLY A 13 14.74 3.67 6.24
C GLY A 13 14.52 3.37 7.73
N LYS A 14 13.42 3.86 8.33
CA LYS A 14 13.10 3.61 9.74
C LYS A 14 12.55 2.20 9.94
N PRO A 15 12.67 1.60 11.13
CA PRO A 15 11.99 0.34 11.41
C PRO A 15 10.46 0.47 11.33
N LEU A 16 9.79 -0.56 10.80
CA LEU A 16 8.32 -0.62 10.80
C LEU A 16 7.77 -0.59 12.24
N PRO A 17 6.82 0.33 12.54
CA PRO A 17 6.19 0.40 13.86
C PRO A 17 5.39 -0.88 14.14
N LYS A 18 5.02 -1.08 15.42
CA LYS A 18 4.27 -2.28 15.84
C LYS A 18 2.94 -2.43 15.08
N ILE A 19 2.23 -1.31 14.88
CA ILE A 19 0.95 -1.31 14.15
C ILE A 19 1.12 -1.78 12.70
N ALA A 20 2.12 -1.25 11.99
CA ALA A 20 2.40 -1.65 10.62
C ALA A 20 2.74 -3.14 10.50
N ARG A 21 3.56 -3.64 11.42
CA ARG A 21 3.87 -5.08 11.49
C ARG A 21 2.63 -5.93 11.74
N LYS A 22 1.70 -5.49 12.60
CA LYS A 22 0.42 -6.18 12.84
C LYS A 22 -0.44 -6.21 11.57
N CYS A 23 -0.56 -5.08 10.86
CA CYS A 23 -1.31 -5.00 9.62
C CYS A 23 -0.72 -5.91 8.55
N ILE A 24 0.60 -5.85 8.31
CA ILE A 24 1.29 -6.74 7.35
C ILE A 24 1.12 -8.22 7.72
N GLN A 25 1.12 -8.57 9.01
CA GLN A 25 0.82 -9.93 9.46
C GLN A 25 -0.61 -10.37 9.12
N SER A 26 -1.59 -9.46 9.23
CA SER A 26 -2.96 -9.74 8.79
C SER A 26 -3.02 -10.05 7.29
N TRP A 27 -2.22 -9.36 6.47
CA TRP A 27 -2.16 -9.62 5.03
C TRP A 27 -1.66 -11.02 4.75
N LYS A 28 -0.54 -11.41 5.38
CA LYS A 28 -0.01 -12.78 5.28
C LYS A 28 -0.99 -13.85 5.76
N ARG A 29 -1.80 -13.54 6.78
CA ARG A 29 -2.81 -14.46 7.32
C ARG A 29 -3.98 -14.66 6.37
N PHE A 30 -4.51 -13.58 5.79
CA PHE A 30 -5.73 -13.63 4.96
C PHE A 30 -5.44 -13.83 3.47
N CYS A 31 -4.22 -13.57 3.04
CA CYS A 31 -3.75 -13.68 1.65
C CYS A 31 -2.42 -14.46 1.61
N PRO A 32 -2.37 -15.73 2.10
CA PRO A 32 -1.12 -16.47 2.29
C PRO A 32 -0.39 -16.84 1.00
N ASP A 33 -1.10 -16.87 -0.12
CA ASP A 33 -0.58 -17.16 -1.46
C ASP A 33 -0.24 -15.88 -2.27
N TYR A 34 -0.38 -14.70 -1.66
CA TYR A 34 -0.07 -13.43 -2.32
C TYR A 34 1.40 -13.08 -2.09
N GLU A 35 2.05 -12.57 -3.13
CA GLU A 35 3.35 -11.93 -2.96
C GLU A 35 3.16 -10.58 -2.25
N ILE A 36 4.07 -10.24 -1.33
CA ILE A 36 4.06 -8.94 -0.64
C ILE A 36 5.34 -8.20 -0.99
N VAL A 37 5.19 -7.05 -1.65
CA VAL A 37 6.30 -6.22 -2.13
C VAL A 37 6.35 -4.91 -1.35
N GLU A 38 7.47 -4.72 -0.65
CA GLU A 38 7.85 -3.43 -0.09
C GLU A 38 8.51 -2.57 -1.16
N TRP A 39 8.00 -1.37 -1.38
CA TRP A 39 8.63 -0.34 -2.20
C TRP A 39 9.35 0.68 -1.31
N ASN A 40 10.63 0.89 -1.57
CA ASN A 40 11.51 1.80 -0.83
C ASN A 40 12.60 2.35 -1.77
N GLU A 41 13.59 3.06 -1.21
CA GLU A 41 14.67 3.70 -1.97
C GLU A 41 15.55 2.74 -2.78
N LYS A 42 15.50 1.43 -2.48
CA LYS A 42 16.35 0.43 -3.15
C LYS A 42 15.74 -0.07 -4.46
N ASN A 43 14.42 0.02 -4.60
CA ASN A 43 13.70 -0.57 -5.73
C ASN A 43 12.70 0.38 -6.40
N TYR A 44 12.55 1.61 -5.91
CA TYR A 44 11.70 2.62 -6.52
C TYR A 44 12.47 3.91 -6.80
N ASP A 45 12.33 4.42 -8.02
CA ASP A 45 12.92 5.71 -8.40
C ASP A 45 12.08 6.87 -7.86
N ILE A 46 12.59 7.50 -6.79
CA ILE A 46 11.97 8.65 -6.13
C ILE A 46 12.07 9.97 -6.93
N HIS A 47 12.89 10.00 -8.00
CA HIS A 47 13.13 11.21 -8.79
C HIS A 47 12.25 11.30 -10.04
N LYS A 48 11.51 10.23 -10.39
CA LYS A 48 10.69 10.20 -11.61
C LYS A 48 9.45 11.12 -11.57
N ASN A 49 9.17 11.75 -10.43
CA ASN A 49 8.07 12.69 -10.26
C ASN A 49 8.45 13.80 -9.26
N SER A 50 8.28 15.06 -9.67
CA SER A 50 8.70 16.22 -8.87
C SER A 50 7.94 16.35 -7.55
N TYR A 51 6.63 16.10 -7.52
CA TYR A 51 5.83 16.16 -6.29
C TYR A 51 6.35 15.16 -5.25
N MET A 52 6.58 13.91 -5.68
CA MET A 52 7.10 12.86 -4.82
C MET A 52 8.53 13.15 -4.37
N GLU A 53 9.40 13.61 -5.28
CA GLU A 53 10.77 13.98 -4.97
C GLU A 53 10.82 15.08 -3.91
N GLU A 54 10.03 16.14 -4.07
CA GLU A 54 9.93 17.23 -3.09
C GLU A 54 9.43 16.73 -1.73
N ALA A 55 8.39 15.90 -1.70
CA ALA A 55 7.89 15.29 -0.48
C ALA A 55 8.97 14.44 0.22
N TYR A 56 9.75 13.67 -0.56
CA TYR A 56 10.84 12.85 -0.06
C TYR A 56 11.98 13.71 0.52
N LEU A 57 12.44 14.73 -0.21
CA LEU A 57 13.51 15.64 0.22
C LEU A 57 13.12 16.40 1.50
N GLN A 58 11.84 16.77 1.63
CA GLN A 58 11.29 17.41 2.82
C GLN A 58 10.94 16.41 3.95
N LYS A 59 11.25 15.12 3.76
CA LYS A 59 10.98 14.02 4.72
C LYS A 59 9.51 13.93 5.11
N LYS A 60 8.61 14.32 4.22
CA LYS A 60 7.16 14.20 4.39
C LYS A 60 6.70 12.83 3.91
N TRP A 61 7.09 11.81 4.66
CA TRP A 61 6.93 10.39 4.26
C TRP A 61 5.50 9.99 3.92
N GLY A 62 4.49 10.62 4.52
CA GLY A 62 3.08 10.36 4.21
C GLY A 62 2.64 10.78 2.81
N PHE A 63 3.32 11.76 2.19
CA PHE A 63 2.99 12.26 0.86
C PHE A 63 3.76 11.55 -0.26
N VAL A 64 4.85 10.85 0.06
CA VAL A 64 5.63 10.10 -0.95
C VAL A 64 4.78 9.03 -1.66
N PRO A 65 3.98 8.22 -0.94
CA PRO A 65 3.18 7.18 -1.55
C PRO A 65 1.99 7.68 -2.37
N ASP A 66 1.61 8.96 -2.29
CA ASP A 66 0.42 9.48 -2.99
C ASP A 66 0.56 9.38 -4.50
N PHE A 67 1.76 9.66 -5.02
CA PHE A 67 2.10 9.37 -6.41
C PHE A 67 2.47 7.89 -6.59
N ALA A 68 3.33 7.35 -5.72
CA ALA A 68 3.91 6.02 -5.94
C ALA A 68 2.86 4.90 -6.00
N ARG A 69 1.81 4.94 -5.16
CA ARG A 69 0.77 3.92 -5.14
C ARG A 69 0.06 3.77 -6.48
N LEU A 70 -0.21 4.89 -7.16
CA LEU A 70 -0.91 4.90 -8.44
C LEU A 70 -0.01 4.40 -9.55
N ASP A 71 1.25 4.85 -9.57
CA ASP A 71 2.23 4.41 -10.54
C ASP A 71 2.55 2.91 -10.40
N ILE A 72 2.75 2.40 -9.18
CA ILE A 72 3.00 0.99 -8.90
C ILE A 72 1.87 0.12 -9.44
N ILE A 73 0.62 0.46 -9.12
CA ILE A 73 -0.55 -0.29 -9.57
C ILE A 73 -0.71 -0.20 -11.10
N TYR A 74 -0.43 0.95 -11.69
CA TYR A 74 -0.48 1.13 -13.14
C TYR A 74 0.53 0.22 -13.87
N GLN A 75 1.76 0.11 -13.35
CA GLN A 75 2.83 -0.67 -13.99
C GLN A 75 2.75 -2.17 -13.71
N ASN A 76 2.33 -2.56 -12.50
CA ASN A 76 2.44 -3.94 -12.01
C ASN A 76 1.09 -4.64 -11.84
N GLY A 77 -0.02 -3.88 -11.84
CA GLY A 77 -1.29 -4.37 -11.31
C GLY A 77 -1.20 -4.63 -9.81
N GLY A 78 -2.01 -5.55 -9.32
CA GLY A 78 -2.02 -5.95 -7.91
C GLY A 78 -2.91 -5.05 -7.04
N ILE A 79 -2.63 -5.06 -5.75
CA ILE A 79 -3.41 -4.39 -4.72
C ILE A 79 -2.46 -3.55 -3.88
N TYR A 80 -2.73 -2.26 -3.74
CA TYR A 80 -1.96 -1.39 -2.86
C TYR A 80 -2.67 -1.26 -1.51
N LEU A 81 -1.94 -1.44 -0.41
CA LEU A 81 -2.44 -1.21 0.94
C LEU A 81 -1.49 -0.29 1.70
N ASP A 82 -2.05 0.72 2.37
CA ASP A 82 -1.30 1.49 3.35
C ASP A 82 -0.96 0.61 4.56
N THR A 83 0.20 0.85 5.18
CA THR A 83 0.73 -0.03 6.24
C THR A 83 -0.11 -0.02 7.53
N ASP A 84 -1.06 0.89 7.67
CA ASP A 84 -2.03 0.96 8.76
C ASP A 84 -3.38 0.30 8.45
N VAL A 85 -3.53 -0.33 7.28
CA VAL A 85 -4.75 -1.06 6.89
C VAL A 85 -4.68 -2.52 7.34
N GLU A 86 -5.56 -2.93 8.26
CA GLU A 86 -5.72 -4.33 8.68
C GLU A 86 -6.69 -5.05 7.73
N LEU A 87 -6.28 -6.22 7.21
CA LEU A 87 -7.22 -7.13 6.55
C LEU A 87 -7.91 -7.99 7.59
N ILE A 88 -9.22 -8.16 7.42
CA ILE A 88 -10.07 -9.03 8.27
C ILE A 88 -10.67 -10.22 7.49
N ARG A 89 -10.45 -10.27 6.17
CA ARG A 89 -10.91 -11.30 5.27
C ARG A 89 -10.02 -11.37 4.01
N PRO A 90 -9.99 -12.51 3.27
CA PRO A 90 -9.28 -12.62 2.00
C PRO A 90 -9.83 -11.65 0.94
N LEU A 91 -8.99 -11.26 -0.02
CA LEU A 91 -9.34 -10.33 -1.10
C LEU A 91 -9.75 -11.03 -2.42
N ASP A 92 -9.76 -12.35 -2.45
CA ASP A 92 -9.92 -13.18 -3.65
C ASP A 92 -11.18 -12.87 -4.47
N GLU A 93 -12.28 -12.55 -3.80
CA GLU A 93 -13.54 -12.16 -4.46
C GLU A 93 -13.40 -10.88 -5.29
N LEU A 94 -12.50 -9.98 -4.90
CA LEU A 94 -12.31 -8.69 -5.56
C LEU A 94 -11.43 -8.80 -6.82
N LEU A 95 -10.68 -9.90 -6.99
CA LEU A 95 -9.73 -10.06 -8.10
C LEU A 95 -10.40 -10.16 -9.48
N TYR A 96 -11.69 -10.46 -9.51
CA TYR A 96 -12.47 -10.61 -10.74
C TYR A 96 -12.98 -9.27 -11.30
N HIS A 97 -12.82 -8.17 -10.56
CA HIS A 97 -13.12 -6.84 -11.08
C HIS A 97 -11.99 -6.31 -11.97
N ARG A 98 -12.31 -5.33 -12.82
CA ARG A 98 -11.29 -4.60 -13.59
C ARG A 98 -10.45 -3.68 -12.71
N ALA A 99 -11.08 -3.07 -11.69
CA ALA A 99 -10.47 -2.24 -10.67
C ALA A 99 -11.45 -2.11 -9.49
N TYR A 100 -10.94 -1.78 -8.30
CA TYR A 100 -11.74 -1.40 -7.13
C TYR A 100 -10.93 -0.42 -6.26
N MET A 101 -11.63 0.33 -5.40
CA MET A 101 -11.03 1.26 -4.43
C MET A 101 -11.78 1.12 -3.10
N GLY A 102 -11.03 1.12 -2.00
CA GLY A 102 -11.59 1.21 -0.65
C GLY A 102 -11.51 2.64 -0.14
N PHE A 103 -12.52 3.07 0.61
CA PHE A 103 -12.57 4.39 1.24
C PHE A 103 -13.12 4.25 2.66
N GLU A 104 -12.56 5.01 3.58
CA GLU A 104 -13.15 5.19 4.91
C GLU A 104 -14.34 6.14 4.77
N GLY A 105 -15.48 5.73 5.31
CA GLY A 105 -16.67 6.56 5.43
C GLY A 105 -17.02 6.76 6.89
N GLU A 106 -17.73 7.84 7.21
CA GLU A 106 -18.34 7.99 8.52
C GLU A 106 -19.28 6.79 8.75
N ARG A 107 -19.08 6.09 9.87
CA ARG A 107 -20.14 5.22 10.38
C ARG A 107 -21.25 6.13 10.88
N ASP A 108 -22.41 6.05 10.27
CA ASP A 108 -23.63 6.58 10.88
C ASP A 108 -23.77 5.99 12.30
N GLY A 109 -23.49 6.79 13.33
CA GLY A 109 -24.03 6.59 14.68
C GLY A 109 -23.16 6.01 15.79
N VAL A 110 -21.87 6.37 15.93
CA VAL A 110 -21.22 6.26 17.25
C VAL A 110 -20.42 7.52 17.58
N VAL A 111 -21.04 8.36 18.41
CA VAL A 111 -20.41 9.44 19.20
C VAL A 111 -19.78 8.84 20.44
#